data_AF-A0A9P6JXB1-F1
#
_entry.id   AF-A0A9P6JXB1-F1
#
_cell.length_a   1.000
_cell.length_b   1.000
_cell.length_c   1.000
_cell.angle_alpha   90.00
_cell.angle_beta   90.00
_cell.angle_gamma   90.00
#
_symmetry.space_group_name_H-M   'P 1'
#
loop_
_entity.id
_entity.type
_entity.pdbx_description
1 polymer ?
#
loop_
_entity_poly.entity_id
_entity_poly.type
_entity_poly.pdbx_seq_one_letter_code
_entity_poly.pdbx_strand_id
1 'polypeptide(L)'
;MSKDILRRLATQAPAVQSLDVTLDWDFKSTDLTALVDMVAKSNVKVLKLDLQDDYASNATIASLRPGKGRYHSLLGLLSNTNLHSLQFSNLYLLGTRTSNLPSGFSASWLQSFCFYGRIKVEDQSRLSNIISHCSQLVDLRLVSEGWRYMGLNLQKAVFSLKMLRRLHLSGWYLGLDLDCIVNEPQPMKEIVYYTALEDSDLTKIIRQSGPVLEVLVLCSYDETVVDIGPEDPTPIPLLGWEGALAEPLLYAPRFSALTHLDLSVPLAHPSLQYLSTVLPRLDLVHFGCNTYSLELLQHCNIASLKSLSIMNANCANLELLLDTMGDGTAAPTWDRLEQLYIGGMTSDTDVPTHFLQSAQLTRMYLDQFGRTPLAAALEAVNLSRLQEIYIYYGTYCPD
;
A
#
# COMPACT_ATOMS: atom_id res chain seq x y z
N MET A 1 1.84 15.77 32.85
CA MET A 1 0.82 15.26 31.91
C MET A 1 1.04 13.78 31.55
N SER A 2 2.26 13.33 31.23
CA SER A 2 2.55 11.90 30.94
C SER A 2 2.11 10.95 32.06
N LYS A 3 2.41 11.24 33.33
CA LYS A 3 2.08 10.34 34.46
C LYS A 3 0.59 10.00 34.63
N ASP A 4 -0.33 10.92 34.36
CA ASP A 4 -1.77 10.66 34.49
C ASP A 4 -2.33 9.84 33.32
N ILE A 5 -1.80 10.06 32.10
CA ILE A 5 -2.09 9.20 30.94
C ILE A 5 -1.53 7.80 31.18
N LEU A 6 -0.28 7.71 31.65
CA LEU A 6 0.38 6.44 31.99
C LEU A 6 -0.37 5.70 33.12
N ARG A 7 -0.92 6.42 34.09
CA ARG A 7 -1.73 5.85 35.19
C ARG A 7 -3.12 5.41 34.74
N ARG A 8 -3.77 6.16 33.84
CA ARG A 8 -5.07 5.78 33.23
C ARG A 8 -4.92 4.56 32.33
N LEU A 9 -3.85 4.47 31.54
CA LEU A 9 -3.56 3.28 30.74
C LEU A 9 -3.29 2.05 31.63
N ALA A 10 -2.49 2.17 32.68
CA ALA A 10 -2.24 1.06 33.61
C ALA A 10 -3.50 0.57 34.34
N THR A 11 -4.49 1.46 34.57
CA THR A 11 -5.75 1.11 35.26
C THR A 11 -6.87 0.66 34.30
N GLN A 12 -6.82 1.05 33.03
CA GLN A 12 -7.79 0.68 31.98
C GLN A 12 -7.27 -0.41 31.02
N ALA A 13 -5.99 -0.80 31.13
CA ALA A 13 -5.30 -1.81 30.32
C ALA A 13 -6.04 -3.15 30.15
N PRO A 14 -6.85 -3.65 31.11
CA PRO A 14 -7.61 -4.88 30.87
C PRO A 14 -8.66 -4.76 29.76
N ALA A 15 -9.14 -3.54 29.47
CA ALA A 15 -10.18 -3.28 28.47
C ALA A 15 -9.65 -2.76 27.12
N VAL A 16 -8.39 -2.31 27.07
CA VAL A 16 -7.80 -1.69 25.88
C VAL A 16 -6.97 -2.71 25.09
N GLN A 17 -7.48 -3.14 23.94
CA GLN A 17 -6.78 -4.08 23.05
C GLN A 17 -5.85 -3.39 22.04
N SER A 18 -6.12 -2.13 21.70
CA SER A 18 -5.35 -1.34 20.74
C SER A 18 -4.99 0.01 21.36
N LEU A 19 -3.72 0.38 21.24
CA LEU A 19 -3.17 1.63 21.75
C LEU A 19 -2.50 2.38 20.60
N ASP A 20 -2.95 3.61 20.36
CA ASP A 20 -2.35 4.54 19.40
C ASP A 20 -1.71 5.69 20.18
N VAL A 21 -0.41 5.89 19.99
CA VAL A 21 0.39 6.85 20.76
C VAL A 21 1.17 7.73 19.79
N THR A 22 0.93 9.03 19.89
CA THR A 22 1.79 10.05 19.31
C THR A 22 2.63 10.66 20.44
N LEU A 23 3.95 10.58 20.31
CA LEU A 23 4.88 11.27 21.20
C LEU A 23 5.39 12.53 20.50
N ASP A 24 5.15 13.68 21.12
CA ASP A 24 5.72 14.95 20.68
C ASP A 24 7.26 14.89 20.78
N TRP A 25 7.97 15.54 19.86
CA TRP A 25 9.42 15.51 19.69
C TRP A 25 10.22 15.74 21.00
N ASP A 26 9.67 16.50 21.94
CA ASP A 26 10.32 16.88 23.19
C ASP A 26 10.37 15.76 24.25
N PHE A 27 9.80 14.58 23.97
CA PHE A 27 9.78 13.45 24.91
C PHE A 27 11.19 12.98 25.30
N LYS A 28 11.34 12.50 26.54
CA LYS A 28 12.63 12.02 27.08
C LYS A 28 12.74 10.50 26.97
N SER A 29 13.97 9.98 27.01
CA SER A 29 14.23 8.53 27.04
C SER A 29 13.47 7.82 28.18
N THR A 30 13.31 8.48 29.33
CA THR A 30 12.55 7.96 30.47
C THR A 30 11.06 7.79 30.18
N ASP A 31 10.48 8.65 29.33
CA ASP A 31 9.07 8.56 28.94
C ASP A 31 8.86 7.33 28.05
N LEU A 32 9.78 7.08 27.09
CA LEU A 32 9.72 5.89 26.26
C LEU A 32 9.93 4.61 27.06
N THR A 33 10.90 4.58 27.97
CA THR A 33 11.09 3.41 28.86
C THR A 33 9.84 3.14 29.70
N ALA A 34 9.22 4.18 30.26
CA ALA A 34 7.97 4.03 31.01
C ALA A 34 6.82 3.51 30.12
N LEU A 35 6.73 3.94 28.86
CA LEU A 35 5.76 3.43 27.89
C LEU A 35 5.99 1.93 27.62
N VAL A 36 7.23 1.54 27.31
CA VAL A 36 7.58 0.13 27.04
C VAL A 36 7.26 -0.76 28.24
N ASP A 37 7.66 -0.34 29.45
CA ASP A 37 7.39 -1.07 30.69
C ASP A 37 5.90 -1.22 30.98
N MET A 38 5.10 -0.21 30.64
CA MET A 38 3.65 -0.25 30.83
C MET A 38 2.99 -1.18 29.82
N VAL A 39 3.35 -1.07 28.54
CA VAL A 39 2.82 -1.94 27.49
C VAL A 39 3.15 -3.40 27.83
N ALA A 40 4.37 -3.68 28.30
CA ALA A 40 4.78 -5.01 28.76
C ALA A 40 3.93 -5.57 29.91
N LYS A 41 3.32 -4.72 30.73
CA LYS A 41 2.45 -5.11 31.86
C LYS A 41 0.96 -5.04 31.53
N SER A 42 0.60 -4.73 30.28
CA SER A 42 -0.77 -4.56 29.82
C SER A 42 -1.25 -5.75 28.98
N ASN A 43 -2.56 -5.78 28.70
CA ASN A 43 -3.19 -6.72 27.77
C ASN A 43 -3.30 -6.16 26.35
N VAL A 44 -2.57 -5.07 26.04
CA VAL A 44 -2.58 -4.45 24.70
C VAL A 44 -2.04 -5.46 23.69
N LYS A 45 -2.77 -5.62 22.58
CA LYS A 45 -2.43 -6.49 21.46
C LYS A 45 -1.91 -5.74 20.24
N VAL A 46 -2.32 -4.49 20.07
CA VAL A 46 -1.94 -3.63 18.96
C VAL A 46 -1.35 -2.34 19.51
N LEU A 47 -0.13 -2.00 19.08
CA LEU A 47 0.50 -0.74 19.42
C LEU A 47 0.91 0.00 18.14
N LYS A 48 0.41 1.22 17.99
CA LYS A 48 0.89 2.18 17.00
C LYS A 48 1.63 3.29 17.72
N LEU A 49 2.84 3.57 17.26
CA LEU A 49 3.70 4.58 17.86
C LEU A 49 4.21 5.52 16.77
N ASP A 50 3.70 6.74 16.78
CA ASP A 50 4.21 7.86 16.01
C ASP A 50 5.16 8.68 16.89
N LEU A 51 6.43 8.74 16.49
CA LEU A 51 7.49 9.34 17.29
C LEU A 51 7.80 10.79 16.92
N GLN A 52 7.15 11.32 15.86
CA GLN A 52 7.37 12.67 15.33
C GLN A 52 8.85 13.10 15.39
N ASP A 53 9.75 12.19 14.99
CA ASP A 53 11.20 12.40 15.07
C ASP A 53 11.58 13.58 14.17
N ASP A 54 12.58 14.37 14.56
CA ASP A 54 13.16 15.41 13.72
C ASP A 54 14.52 14.92 13.21
N TYR A 55 14.62 14.80 11.89
CA TYR A 55 15.82 14.31 11.20
C TYR A 55 17.07 15.16 11.51
N ALA A 56 16.91 16.47 11.72
CA ALA A 56 18.04 17.39 11.88
C ALA A 56 18.71 17.28 13.26
N SER A 57 17.96 16.88 14.27
CA SER A 57 18.42 16.87 15.65
C SER A 57 18.96 15.49 16.03
N ASN A 58 20.23 15.43 16.43
CA ASN A 58 20.93 14.27 16.99
C ASN A 58 21.42 13.18 16.02
N ALA A 59 21.52 13.42 14.72
CA ALA A 59 22.16 12.47 13.80
C ALA A 59 23.63 12.18 14.18
N THR A 60 24.39 13.23 14.54
CA THR A 60 25.81 13.13 14.92
C THR A 60 26.02 12.42 16.27
N ILE A 61 25.10 12.56 17.22
CA ILE A 61 25.23 11.90 18.53
C ILE A 61 24.88 10.42 18.41
N ALA A 62 23.87 10.08 17.60
CA ALA A 62 23.46 8.70 17.35
C ALA A 62 24.56 7.87 16.68
N SER A 63 25.33 8.47 15.76
CA SER A 63 26.48 7.79 15.14
C SER A 63 27.65 7.58 16.10
N LEU A 64 27.89 8.52 17.02
CA LEU A 64 28.98 8.43 18.01
C LEU A 64 28.70 7.46 19.16
N ARG A 65 27.43 7.18 19.47
CA ARG A 65 27.03 6.26 20.55
C ARG A 65 25.85 5.38 20.14
N PRO A 66 26.07 4.40 19.24
CA PRO A 66 24.98 3.55 18.75
C PRO A 66 24.26 2.81 19.89
N GLY A 67 22.93 2.74 19.80
CA GLY A 67 22.06 2.07 20.77
C GLY A 67 21.96 2.75 22.13
N LYS A 68 22.47 3.98 22.27
CA LYS A 68 22.29 4.83 23.45
C LYS A 68 21.46 6.05 23.08
N GLY A 69 20.63 6.52 24.00
CA GLY A 69 19.85 7.76 23.83
C GLY A 69 18.35 7.51 23.81
N ARG A 70 17.59 8.45 23.23
CA ARG A 70 16.14 8.55 23.39
C ARG A 70 15.37 7.26 23.08
N TYR A 71 15.79 6.51 22.07
CA TYR A 71 15.08 5.35 21.54
C TYR A 71 15.63 4.00 21.98
N HIS A 72 16.57 3.96 22.95
CA HIS A 72 17.27 2.73 23.31
C HIS A 72 16.34 1.59 23.77
N SER A 73 15.21 1.91 24.41
CA SER A 73 14.26 0.94 24.96
C SER A 73 13.21 0.47 23.95
N LEU A 74 13.13 1.10 22.78
CA LEU A 74 12.04 0.90 21.82
C LEU A 74 11.85 -0.57 21.42
N LEU A 75 12.94 -1.28 21.15
CA LEU A 75 12.89 -2.68 20.73
C LEU A 75 12.49 -3.64 21.87
N GLY A 76 12.44 -3.16 23.12
CA GLY A 76 11.86 -3.92 24.23
C GLY A 76 10.38 -4.26 23.98
N LEU A 77 9.66 -3.48 23.17
CA LEU A 77 8.29 -3.78 22.76
C LEU A 77 8.18 -5.12 22.05
N LEU A 78 9.19 -5.49 21.27
CA LEU A 78 9.21 -6.77 20.56
C LEU A 78 9.31 -7.96 21.51
N SER A 79 9.68 -7.77 22.78
CA SER A 79 9.74 -8.83 23.80
C SER A 79 8.40 -9.08 24.50
N ASN A 80 7.36 -8.28 24.21
CA ASN A 80 6.04 -8.45 24.80
C ASN A 80 5.20 -9.46 24.00
N THR A 81 4.97 -10.63 24.58
CA THR A 81 4.22 -11.74 23.97
C THR A 81 2.73 -11.45 23.74
N ASN A 82 2.17 -10.42 24.38
CA ASN A 82 0.78 -10.02 24.17
C ASN A 82 0.60 -9.17 22.91
N LEU A 83 1.66 -8.51 22.42
CA LEU A 83 1.60 -7.65 21.23
C LEU A 83 1.61 -8.48 19.95
N HIS A 84 0.49 -8.53 19.24
CA HIS A 84 0.37 -9.19 17.95
C HIS A 84 0.56 -8.23 16.76
N SER A 85 0.44 -6.92 16.97
CA SER A 85 0.69 -5.91 15.93
C SER A 85 1.48 -4.73 16.49
N LEU A 86 2.51 -4.33 15.75
CA LEU A 86 3.39 -3.22 16.11
C LEU A 86 3.64 -2.32 14.90
N GLN A 87 3.39 -1.02 15.08
CA GLN A 87 3.66 -0.01 14.07
C GLN A 87 4.58 1.08 14.63
N PHE A 88 5.64 1.38 13.87
CA PHE A 88 6.51 2.53 14.09
C PHE A 88 6.35 3.52 12.95
N SER A 89 6.05 4.78 13.28
CA SER A 89 5.87 5.88 12.32
C SER A 89 6.77 7.06 12.68
N ASN A 90 7.25 7.75 11.64
CA ASN A 90 8.11 8.95 11.74
C ASN A 90 9.31 8.72 12.66
N LEU A 91 9.96 7.56 12.52
CA LEU A 91 11.18 7.20 13.25
C LEU A 91 12.37 7.29 12.32
N TYR A 92 13.37 8.09 12.69
CA TYR A 92 14.60 8.23 11.94
C TYR A 92 15.76 7.51 12.62
N LEU A 93 16.64 6.91 11.81
CA LEU A 93 17.89 6.29 12.29
C LEU A 93 17.68 5.14 13.28
N LEU A 94 16.61 4.36 13.09
CA LEU A 94 16.28 3.15 13.87
C LEU A 94 17.53 2.30 14.19
N GLY A 95 18.37 2.01 13.20
CA GLY A 95 19.53 1.12 13.33
C GLY A 95 20.62 1.67 14.26
N THR A 96 20.84 2.97 14.27
CA THR A 96 21.87 3.60 15.13
C THR A 96 21.32 4.03 16.50
N ARG A 97 20.02 4.31 16.61
CA ARG A 97 19.40 4.82 17.85
C ARG A 97 18.82 3.73 18.75
N THR A 98 18.65 2.51 18.24
CA THR A 98 18.15 1.37 19.03
C THR A 98 19.27 0.41 19.40
N SER A 99 19.14 -0.22 20.58
CA SER A 99 20.04 -1.29 21.00
C SER A 99 19.89 -2.52 20.10
N ASN A 100 20.90 -3.38 20.09
CA ASN A 100 20.75 -4.69 19.45
C ASN A 100 19.70 -5.54 20.17
N LEU A 101 19.02 -6.39 19.41
CA LEU A 101 18.21 -7.46 19.98
C LEU A 101 19.13 -8.46 20.70
N PRO A 102 18.71 -9.03 21.85
CA PRO A 102 19.49 -10.04 22.55
C PRO A 102 19.83 -11.26 21.67
N SER A 103 20.94 -11.92 21.98
CA SER A 103 21.27 -13.23 21.39
C SER A 103 20.14 -14.24 21.67
N GLY A 104 19.65 -14.92 20.63
CA GLY A 104 18.55 -15.89 20.75
C GLY A 104 17.15 -15.28 20.87
N PHE A 105 17.01 -13.98 20.63
CA PHE A 105 15.70 -13.31 20.59
C PHE A 105 14.77 -13.98 19.57
N SER A 106 13.47 -14.02 19.88
CA SER A 106 12.42 -14.45 18.96
C SER A 106 11.13 -13.72 19.34
N ALA A 107 10.37 -13.28 18.34
CA ALA A 107 9.06 -12.67 18.47
C ALA A 107 8.04 -13.42 17.61
N SER A 108 7.96 -14.74 17.80
CA SER A 108 7.04 -15.61 17.04
C SER A 108 5.56 -15.35 17.34
N TRP A 109 5.21 -14.49 18.28
CA TRP A 109 3.82 -14.09 18.55
C TRP A 109 3.36 -12.90 17.70
N LEU A 110 4.30 -12.15 17.10
CA LEU A 110 4.00 -10.97 16.30
C LEU A 110 3.46 -11.40 14.93
N GLN A 111 2.27 -10.92 14.59
CA GLN A 111 1.56 -11.25 13.36
C GLN A 111 1.55 -10.08 12.35
N SER A 112 1.72 -8.85 12.82
CA SER A 112 1.73 -7.65 12.00
C SER A 112 2.86 -6.72 12.41
N PHE A 113 3.66 -6.30 11.44
CA PHE A 113 4.72 -5.31 11.65
C PHE A 113 4.67 -4.22 10.57
N CYS A 114 4.61 -2.97 11.01
CA CYS A 114 4.58 -1.81 10.15
C CYS A 114 5.71 -0.84 10.51
N PHE A 115 6.47 -0.42 9.51
CA PHE A 115 7.47 0.63 9.65
C PHE A 115 7.23 1.70 8.58
N TYR A 116 7.08 2.93 9.03
CA TYR A 116 6.97 4.13 8.20
C TYR A 116 8.04 5.14 8.64
N GLY A 117 8.92 5.51 7.72
CA GLY A 117 9.92 6.56 7.98
C GLY A 117 11.03 6.58 6.95
N ARG A 118 12.02 7.45 7.14
CA ARG A 118 13.20 7.51 6.25
C ARG A 118 14.22 6.45 6.63
N ILE A 119 14.55 5.58 5.68
CA ILE A 119 15.40 4.40 5.91
C ILE A 119 16.81 4.61 5.32
N LYS A 120 17.82 4.37 6.16
CA LYS A 120 19.25 4.30 5.78
C LYS A 120 19.78 2.87 5.86
N VAL A 121 21.04 2.66 5.46
CA VAL A 121 21.68 1.34 5.40
C VAL A 121 21.66 0.63 6.75
N GLU A 122 21.96 1.35 7.84
CA GLU A 122 21.93 0.79 9.20
C GLU A 122 20.53 0.39 9.64
N ASP A 123 19.52 1.14 9.20
CA ASP A 123 18.11 0.85 9.45
C ASP A 123 17.69 -0.43 8.73
N GLN A 124 18.16 -0.66 7.50
CA GLN A 124 17.90 -1.91 6.77
C GLN A 124 18.48 -3.13 7.49
N SER A 125 19.70 -3.03 8.02
CA SER A 125 20.30 -4.10 8.82
C SER A 125 19.46 -4.39 10.07
N ARG A 126 18.98 -3.33 10.74
CA ARG A 126 18.10 -3.48 11.91
C ARG A 126 16.74 -4.07 11.56
N LEU A 127 16.10 -3.62 10.48
CA LEU A 127 14.83 -4.16 10.01
C LEU A 127 14.96 -5.63 9.60
N SER A 128 16.03 -5.98 8.88
CA SER A 128 16.34 -7.37 8.52
C SER A 128 16.44 -8.26 9.77
N ASN A 129 17.14 -7.78 10.81
CA ASN A 129 17.26 -8.46 12.09
C ASN A 129 15.90 -8.60 12.81
N ILE A 130 15.09 -7.54 12.87
CA ILE A 130 13.75 -7.61 13.48
C ILE A 130 12.88 -8.64 12.76
N ILE A 131 12.80 -8.55 11.42
CA ILE A 131 11.91 -9.38 10.61
C ILE A 131 12.31 -10.86 10.67
N SER A 132 13.60 -11.18 10.65
CA SER A 132 14.08 -12.57 10.73
C SER A 132 13.72 -13.27 12.05
N HIS A 133 13.44 -12.49 13.11
CA HIS A 133 13.00 -13.02 14.41
C HIS A 133 11.47 -13.09 14.56
N CYS A 134 10.69 -12.61 13.60
CA CYS A 134 9.23 -12.58 13.63
C CYS A 134 8.62 -13.61 12.67
N SER A 135 8.85 -14.90 12.94
CA SER A 135 8.53 -16.00 11.99
C SER A 135 7.04 -16.22 11.70
N GLN A 136 6.13 -15.65 12.50
CA GLN A 136 4.68 -15.76 12.32
C GLN A 136 4.05 -14.50 11.71
N LEU A 137 4.84 -13.61 11.11
CA LEU A 137 4.30 -12.42 10.43
C LEU A 137 3.38 -12.82 9.28
N VAL A 138 2.16 -12.30 9.33
CA VAL A 138 1.13 -12.41 8.30
C VAL A 138 1.00 -11.11 7.51
N ASP A 139 1.30 -9.98 8.12
CA ASP A 139 1.22 -8.63 7.54
C ASP A 139 2.53 -7.87 7.77
N LEU A 140 3.17 -7.48 6.67
CA LEU A 140 4.38 -6.70 6.70
C LEU A 140 4.22 -5.44 5.84
N ARG A 141 4.45 -4.29 6.45
CA ARG A 141 4.42 -3.00 5.78
C ARG A 141 5.71 -2.25 6.02
N LEU A 142 6.48 -2.03 4.95
CA LEU A 142 7.73 -1.28 4.99
C LEU A 142 7.62 -0.10 4.02
N VAL A 143 7.43 1.09 4.57
CA VAL A 143 7.24 2.32 3.80
C VAL A 143 8.40 3.26 4.06
N SER A 144 9.18 3.53 3.02
CA SER A 144 10.32 4.44 3.05
C SER A 144 9.90 5.85 2.58
N GLU A 145 10.23 6.87 3.36
CA GLU A 145 10.22 8.27 2.90
C GLU A 145 11.36 8.50 1.90
N GLY A 146 11.09 8.16 0.65
CA GLY A 146 12.00 8.29 -0.49
C GLY A 146 12.60 6.99 -0.98
N TRP A 147 13.10 7.05 -2.22
CA TRP A 147 13.60 5.90 -2.99
C TRP A 147 14.90 5.34 -2.42
N ARG A 148 14.89 4.04 -2.13
CA ARG A 148 16.03 3.31 -1.59
C ARG A 148 16.13 1.90 -2.14
N TYR A 149 17.35 1.47 -2.43
CA TYR A 149 17.63 0.06 -2.67
C TYR A 149 17.36 -0.74 -1.39
N MET A 150 16.56 -1.80 -1.49
CA MET A 150 16.41 -2.78 -0.44
C MET A 150 17.59 -3.74 -0.48
N GLY A 151 18.43 -3.73 0.56
CA GLY A 151 19.59 -4.61 0.65
C GLY A 151 19.19 -6.09 0.71
N LEU A 152 20.04 -6.96 0.14
CA LEU A 152 19.78 -8.40 0.00
C LEU A 152 19.37 -9.10 1.31
N ASN A 153 19.95 -8.72 2.45
CA ASN A 153 19.59 -9.30 3.75
C ASN A 153 18.16 -8.95 4.18
N LEU A 154 17.70 -7.75 3.87
CA LEU A 154 16.32 -7.34 4.17
C LEU A 154 15.35 -8.06 3.24
N GLN A 155 15.65 -8.13 1.94
CA GLN A 155 14.85 -8.91 0.99
C GLN A 155 14.73 -10.38 1.42
N LYS A 156 15.86 -11.04 1.73
CA LYS A 156 15.88 -12.42 2.22
C LYS A 156 15.04 -12.59 3.48
N ALA A 157 15.10 -11.65 4.43
CA ALA A 157 14.28 -11.71 5.63
C ALA A 157 12.79 -11.63 5.29
N VAL A 158 12.38 -10.67 4.45
CA VAL A 158 10.98 -10.46 4.00
C VAL A 158 10.44 -11.71 3.31
N PHE A 159 11.12 -12.18 2.27
CA PHE A 159 10.62 -13.29 1.44
C PHE A 159 10.86 -14.68 2.05
N SER A 160 11.58 -14.78 3.18
CA SER A 160 11.66 -16.01 3.98
C SER A 160 10.45 -16.25 4.89
N LEU A 161 9.56 -15.26 5.05
CA LEU A 161 8.40 -15.34 5.93
C LEU A 161 7.34 -16.30 5.39
N LYS A 162 7.24 -17.48 6.00
CA LYS A 162 6.31 -18.55 5.56
C LYS A 162 4.83 -18.29 5.84
N MET A 163 4.50 -17.32 6.68
CA MET A 163 3.11 -17.01 7.05
C MET A 163 2.60 -15.73 6.38
N LEU A 164 3.45 -15.06 5.60
CA LEU A 164 3.15 -13.75 5.03
C LEU A 164 2.00 -13.85 4.02
N ARG A 165 0.96 -13.05 4.22
CA ARG A 165 -0.21 -12.96 3.32
C ARG A 165 -0.44 -11.54 2.80
N ARG A 166 0.10 -10.53 3.48
CA ARG A 166 -0.07 -9.12 3.12
C ARG A 166 1.29 -8.44 3.13
N LEU A 167 1.68 -7.90 1.99
CA LEU A 167 2.99 -7.26 1.80
C LEU A 167 2.80 -5.86 1.20
N HIS A 168 3.26 -4.85 1.92
CA HIS A 168 3.28 -3.47 1.45
C HIS A 168 4.71 -2.97 1.44
N LEU A 169 5.24 -2.70 0.25
CA LEU A 169 6.56 -2.11 0.07
C LEU A 169 6.40 -0.82 -0.73
N SER A 170 6.74 0.31 -0.12
CA SER A 170 6.70 1.62 -0.78
C SER A 170 8.03 2.33 -0.62
N GLY A 171 8.55 2.89 -1.72
CA GLY A 171 9.84 3.59 -1.75
C GLY A 171 11.05 2.67 -1.84
N TRP A 172 10.89 1.42 -2.31
CA TRP A 172 11.93 0.39 -2.31
C TRP A 172 12.29 -0.12 -3.69
N TYR A 173 13.53 -0.01 -4.14
CA TYR A 173 14.03 -0.73 -5.32
C TYR A 173 14.52 -2.11 -4.89
N LEU A 174 13.96 -3.18 -5.45
CA LEU A 174 14.44 -4.55 -5.27
C LEU A 174 15.60 -4.82 -6.24
N GLY A 175 16.68 -5.39 -5.73
CA GLY A 175 17.85 -5.75 -6.53
C GLY A 175 17.65 -7.04 -7.33
N LEU A 176 18.28 -7.10 -8.51
CA LEU A 176 18.14 -8.09 -9.60
C LEU A 176 18.47 -9.57 -9.28
N ASP A 177 18.58 -10.00 -8.01
CA ASP A 177 19.10 -11.34 -7.71
C ASP A 177 18.42 -11.99 -6.49
N LEU A 178 17.15 -12.35 -6.68
CA LEU A 178 16.32 -13.10 -5.73
C LEU A 178 16.31 -14.61 -6.04
N ASP A 179 16.97 -15.07 -7.11
CA ASP A 179 17.19 -16.50 -7.47
C ASP A 179 17.89 -17.30 -6.34
N CYS A 180 18.44 -16.61 -5.34
CA CYS A 180 19.01 -17.20 -4.13
C CYS A 180 17.99 -17.50 -3.01
N ILE A 181 16.69 -17.21 -3.18
CA ILE A 181 15.65 -17.52 -2.18
C ILE A 181 15.08 -18.91 -2.45
N VAL A 182 15.64 -19.88 -1.75
CA VAL A 182 15.43 -21.34 -1.88
C VAL A 182 14.00 -21.83 -1.54
N ASN A 183 13.06 -20.95 -1.20
CA ASN A 183 11.71 -21.36 -0.79
C ASN A 183 10.65 -20.87 -1.77
N GLU A 184 9.75 -21.78 -2.16
CA GLU A 184 8.52 -21.42 -2.87
C GLU A 184 7.74 -20.37 -2.05
N PRO A 185 7.54 -19.15 -2.59
CA PRO A 185 6.80 -18.12 -1.89
C PRO A 185 5.36 -18.59 -1.64
N GLN A 186 4.82 -18.28 -0.47
CA GLN A 186 3.42 -18.58 -0.18
C GLN A 186 2.50 -17.61 -0.93
N PRO A 187 1.33 -18.09 -1.42
CA PRO A 187 0.34 -17.22 -2.05
C PRO A 187 -0.09 -16.08 -1.12
N MET A 188 0.00 -14.85 -1.61
CA MET A 188 -0.38 -13.64 -0.88
C MET A 188 -1.81 -13.20 -1.25
N LYS A 189 -2.52 -12.63 -0.27
CA LYS A 189 -3.84 -12.04 -0.45
C LYS A 189 -3.75 -10.56 -0.85
N GLU A 190 -2.72 -9.86 -0.40
CA GLU A 190 -2.54 -8.42 -0.65
C GLU A 190 -1.08 -8.14 -0.99
N ILE A 191 -0.86 -7.55 -2.16
CA ILE A 191 0.45 -7.09 -2.61
C ILE A 191 0.30 -5.63 -3.00
N VAL A 192 0.99 -4.77 -2.27
CA VAL A 192 1.07 -3.34 -2.53
C VAL A 192 2.52 -2.95 -2.73
N TYR A 193 2.84 -2.48 -3.93
CA TYR A 193 4.21 -2.27 -4.36
C TYR A 193 4.33 -0.94 -5.14
N TYR A 194 4.95 0.05 -4.50
CA TYR A 194 5.19 1.39 -5.07
C TYR A 194 6.69 1.59 -5.33
N THR A 195 7.16 1.27 -6.55
CA THR A 195 8.56 1.45 -7.00
C THR A 195 8.83 1.04 -8.46
N ALA A 196 10.07 1.32 -8.89
CA ALA A 196 10.78 0.77 -10.02
C ALA A 196 10.76 -0.77 -10.03
N LEU A 197 10.06 -1.35 -11.00
CA LEU A 197 9.90 -2.80 -11.16
C LEU A 197 10.86 -3.32 -12.22
N GLU A 198 12.06 -3.75 -11.84
CA GLU A 198 12.93 -4.56 -12.72
C GLU A 198 12.89 -6.07 -12.38
N ASP A 199 12.01 -6.45 -11.44
CA ASP A 199 12.16 -7.70 -10.70
C ASP A 199 11.30 -8.86 -11.25
N SER A 200 11.97 -9.91 -11.72
CA SER A 200 11.36 -11.15 -12.20
C SER A 200 10.77 -12.03 -11.09
N ASP A 201 11.10 -11.79 -9.82
CA ASP A 201 10.64 -12.63 -8.71
C ASP A 201 9.35 -12.11 -8.08
N LEU A 202 9.13 -10.80 -8.05
CA LEU A 202 7.83 -10.25 -7.66
C LEU A 202 6.72 -10.71 -8.63
N THR A 203 7.00 -10.75 -9.93
CA THR A 203 6.03 -11.25 -10.92
C THR A 203 5.70 -12.72 -10.69
N LYS A 204 6.69 -13.57 -10.35
CA LYS A 204 6.46 -14.96 -9.92
C LYS A 204 5.53 -15.02 -8.70
N ILE A 205 5.77 -14.20 -7.67
CA ILE A 205 4.92 -14.13 -6.47
C ILE A 205 3.49 -13.73 -6.83
N ILE A 206 3.30 -12.71 -7.68
CA ILE A 206 1.98 -12.26 -8.14
C ILE A 206 1.26 -13.39 -8.88
N ARG A 207 1.95 -14.05 -9.81
CA ARG A 207 1.41 -15.18 -10.59
C ARG A 207 0.96 -16.34 -9.70
N GLN A 208 1.78 -16.71 -8.70
CA GLN A 208 1.47 -17.75 -7.72
C GLN A 208 0.32 -17.35 -6.77
N SER A 209 0.24 -16.07 -6.45
CA SER A 209 -0.81 -15.52 -5.58
C SER A 209 -2.16 -15.39 -6.26
N GLY A 210 -2.21 -15.42 -7.60
CA GLY A 210 -3.40 -15.17 -8.41
C GLY A 210 -4.72 -15.81 -7.94
N PRO A 211 -4.77 -17.09 -7.50
CA PRO A 211 -6.01 -17.71 -7.04
C PRO A 211 -6.59 -17.13 -5.73
N VAL A 212 -5.77 -16.47 -4.91
CA VAL A 212 -6.17 -15.94 -3.59
C VAL A 212 -5.94 -14.44 -3.43
N LEU A 213 -5.42 -13.78 -4.48
CA LEU A 213 -5.08 -12.36 -4.46
C LEU A 213 -6.36 -11.52 -4.50
N GLU A 214 -6.57 -10.74 -3.45
CA GLU A 214 -7.73 -9.86 -3.24
C GLU A 214 -7.39 -8.40 -3.58
N VAL A 215 -6.13 -8.01 -3.35
CA VAL A 215 -5.62 -6.65 -3.57
C VAL A 215 -4.28 -6.71 -4.30
N LEU A 216 -4.20 -6.03 -5.44
CA LEU A 216 -2.96 -5.83 -6.19
C LEU A 216 -2.79 -4.35 -6.52
N VAL A 217 -1.75 -3.73 -5.98
CA VAL A 217 -1.36 -2.36 -6.29
C VAL A 217 0.07 -2.36 -6.78
N LEU A 218 0.27 -1.97 -8.03
CA LEU A 218 1.56 -1.81 -8.66
C LEU A 218 1.66 -0.36 -9.14
N CYS A 219 2.65 0.37 -8.65
CA CYS A 219 2.90 1.74 -9.07
C CYS A 219 4.40 1.94 -9.27
N SER A 220 4.80 2.43 -10.43
CA SER A 220 6.21 2.69 -10.78
C SER A 220 6.32 4.04 -11.47
N TYR A 221 7.41 4.74 -11.21
CA TYR A 221 7.78 5.93 -11.97
C TYR A 221 8.72 5.60 -13.14
N ASP A 222 9.20 4.36 -13.19
CA ASP A 222 10.04 3.86 -14.26
C ASP A 222 9.18 3.20 -15.35
N GLU A 223 9.64 3.30 -16.60
CA GLU A 223 8.96 2.74 -17.79
C GLU A 223 9.14 1.22 -17.95
N THR A 224 9.60 0.53 -16.89
CA THR A 224 9.84 -0.91 -16.98
C THR A 224 8.52 -1.68 -17.10
N VAL A 225 8.48 -2.54 -18.12
CA VAL A 225 7.32 -3.35 -18.45
C VAL A 225 7.24 -4.58 -17.55
N VAL A 226 6.08 -4.78 -16.92
CA VAL A 226 5.83 -5.86 -15.97
C VAL A 226 4.93 -6.92 -16.60
N ASP A 227 5.29 -8.20 -16.42
CA ASP A 227 4.48 -9.32 -16.89
C ASP A 227 3.88 -10.13 -15.73
N ILE A 228 2.61 -9.90 -15.45
CA ILE A 228 1.84 -10.59 -14.40
C ILE A 228 0.93 -11.71 -14.96
N GLY A 229 0.96 -11.93 -16.28
CA GLY A 229 0.18 -12.95 -16.95
C GLY A 229 0.58 -14.37 -16.53
N PRO A 230 -0.30 -15.37 -16.74
CA PRO A 230 0.07 -16.75 -16.51
C PRO A 230 1.16 -17.23 -17.47
N GLU A 231 2.11 -18.03 -16.98
CA GLU A 231 3.16 -18.66 -17.81
C GLU A 231 2.56 -19.58 -18.87
N ASP A 232 1.56 -20.37 -18.47
CA ASP A 232 0.73 -21.15 -19.37
C ASP A 232 -0.68 -20.55 -19.38
N PRO A 233 -1.05 -19.76 -20.42
CA PRO A 233 -2.41 -19.27 -20.55
C PRO A 233 -3.33 -20.44 -20.89
N THR A 234 -3.83 -21.13 -19.86
CA THR A 234 -4.97 -22.04 -20.04
C THR A 234 -6.12 -21.24 -20.65
N PRO A 235 -6.78 -21.73 -21.72
CA PRO A 235 -7.92 -21.04 -22.31
C PRO A 235 -8.98 -20.86 -21.23
N ILE A 236 -9.32 -19.61 -20.90
CA ILE A 236 -10.46 -19.32 -20.04
C ILE A 236 -11.70 -19.67 -20.88
N PRO A 237 -12.55 -20.63 -20.46
CA PRO A 237 -13.78 -20.92 -21.18
C PRO A 237 -14.61 -19.64 -21.29
N LEU A 238 -14.97 -19.25 -22.52
CA LEU A 238 -15.99 -18.25 -22.79
C LEU A 238 -17.32 -18.83 -22.30
N LEU A 239 -17.64 -18.66 -21.02
CA LEU A 239 -18.96 -19.00 -20.51
C LEU A 239 -19.96 -17.99 -21.07
N GLY A 240 -20.82 -18.48 -21.98
CA GLY A 240 -22.05 -17.80 -22.31
C GLY A 240 -22.85 -17.56 -21.03
N TRP A 241 -23.54 -16.43 -20.97
CA TRP A 241 -24.24 -15.88 -19.80
C TRP A 241 -25.41 -16.73 -19.27
N GLU A 242 -25.50 -18.01 -19.64
CA GLU A 242 -26.61 -18.88 -19.26
C GLU A 242 -26.13 -19.97 -18.30
N GLY A 243 -26.36 -19.70 -17.01
CA GLY A 243 -26.54 -20.64 -15.92
C GLY A 243 -25.73 -21.94 -15.94
N ALA A 244 -24.62 -21.98 -15.19
CA ALA A 244 -24.08 -23.25 -14.73
C ALA A 244 -23.44 -23.14 -13.34
N LEU A 245 -23.73 -24.20 -12.58
CA LEU A 245 -23.41 -24.49 -11.19
C LEU A 245 -21.92 -24.31 -10.84
N ALA A 246 -21.69 -23.94 -9.57
CA ALA A 246 -20.40 -23.85 -8.89
C ALA A 246 -19.39 -24.91 -9.35
N GLU A 247 -18.45 -24.50 -10.19
CA GLU A 247 -17.27 -25.30 -10.52
C GLU A 247 -16.33 -25.38 -9.30
N PRO A 248 -15.57 -26.48 -9.15
CA PRO A 248 -14.60 -26.61 -8.07
C PRO A 248 -13.52 -25.52 -8.19
N LEU A 249 -13.06 -24.99 -7.05
CA LEU A 249 -11.98 -23.99 -6.91
C LEU A 249 -10.66 -24.33 -7.65
N LEU A 250 -10.52 -25.56 -8.19
CA LEU A 250 -9.39 -26.01 -9.01
C LEU A 250 -9.35 -25.37 -10.41
N TYR A 251 -10.45 -24.78 -10.89
CA TYR A 251 -10.54 -24.14 -12.22
C TYR A 251 -10.86 -22.64 -12.16
N ALA A 252 -10.87 -22.04 -10.96
CA ALA A 252 -11.12 -20.61 -10.83
C ALA A 252 -10.05 -19.82 -11.62
N PRO A 253 -10.46 -18.93 -12.53
CA PRO A 253 -9.49 -18.13 -13.29
C PRO A 253 -8.60 -17.35 -12.32
N ARG A 254 -7.31 -17.20 -12.64
CA ARG A 254 -6.40 -16.41 -11.79
C ARG A 254 -6.95 -14.99 -11.68
N PHE A 255 -6.79 -14.40 -10.50
CA PHE A 255 -7.31 -13.09 -10.11
C PHE A 255 -8.83 -13.04 -9.92
N SER A 256 -9.52 -14.17 -9.86
CA SER A 256 -10.97 -14.24 -9.57
C SER A 256 -11.37 -13.68 -8.20
N ALA A 257 -10.43 -13.58 -7.24
CA ALA A 257 -10.67 -13.01 -5.92
C ALA A 257 -10.40 -11.49 -5.84
N LEU A 258 -9.92 -10.86 -6.93
CA LEU A 258 -9.56 -9.44 -6.89
C LEU A 258 -10.78 -8.57 -6.63
N THR A 259 -10.61 -7.65 -5.69
CA THR A 259 -11.55 -6.57 -5.38
C THR A 259 -10.92 -5.19 -5.54
N HIS A 260 -9.58 -5.10 -5.44
CA HIS A 260 -8.84 -3.86 -5.62
C HIS A 260 -7.67 -4.10 -6.56
N LEU A 261 -7.65 -3.36 -7.66
CA LEU A 261 -6.60 -3.45 -8.66
C LEU A 261 -6.14 -2.06 -9.03
N ASP A 262 -4.89 -1.69 -8.74
CA ASP A 262 -4.28 -0.44 -9.19
C ASP A 262 -3.02 -0.76 -10.00
N LEU A 263 -3.04 -0.41 -11.28
CA LEU A 263 -2.03 -0.72 -12.27
C LEU A 263 -1.45 0.58 -12.84
N SER A 264 -0.68 1.26 -12.01
CA SER A 264 0.08 2.45 -12.35
C SER A 264 1.50 2.09 -12.82
N VAL A 265 1.60 1.07 -13.68
CA VAL A 265 2.85 0.54 -14.27
C VAL A 265 2.61 0.12 -15.73
N PRO A 266 3.62 0.20 -16.62
CA PRO A 266 3.53 -0.43 -17.93
C PRO A 266 3.41 -1.96 -17.80
N LEU A 267 2.43 -2.55 -18.47
CA LEU A 267 2.23 -4.00 -18.48
C LEU A 267 2.59 -4.59 -19.85
N ALA A 268 3.10 -5.83 -19.83
CA ALA A 268 3.34 -6.58 -21.06
C ALA A 268 2.00 -6.83 -21.80
N HIS A 269 2.03 -6.82 -23.13
CA HIS A 269 0.81 -7.03 -23.93
C HIS A 269 0.04 -8.31 -23.56
N PRO A 270 0.68 -9.48 -23.31
CA PRO A 270 -0.03 -10.67 -22.85
C PRO A 270 -0.73 -10.49 -21.50
N SER A 271 -0.17 -9.69 -20.59
CA SER A 271 -0.79 -9.36 -19.30
C SER A 271 -2.05 -8.52 -19.48
N LEU A 272 -1.99 -7.50 -20.36
CA LEU A 272 -3.16 -6.67 -20.69
C LEU A 272 -4.26 -7.52 -21.34
N GLN A 273 -3.91 -8.38 -22.28
CA GLN A 273 -4.86 -9.28 -22.94
C GLN A 273 -5.46 -10.29 -21.95
N TYR A 274 -4.69 -10.80 -21.00
CA TYR A 274 -5.23 -11.67 -19.96
C TYR A 274 -6.21 -10.91 -19.06
N LEU A 275 -5.84 -9.73 -18.57
CA LEU A 275 -6.70 -8.91 -17.70
C LEU A 275 -8.02 -8.54 -18.37
N SER A 276 -8.02 -8.19 -19.67
CA SER A 276 -9.26 -7.86 -20.38
C SER A 276 -10.27 -9.01 -20.41
N THR A 277 -9.82 -10.27 -20.28
CA THR A 277 -10.71 -11.44 -20.17
C THR A 277 -11.23 -11.71 -18.76
N VAL A 278 -10.52 -11.24 -17.73
CA VAL A 278 -10.84 -11.49 -16.32
C VAL A 278 -11.71 -10.36 -15.75
N LEU A 279 -11.36 -9.10 -16.04
CA LEU A 279 -12.01 -7.91 -15.49
C LEU A 279 -13.54 -7.88 -15.63
N PRO A 280 -14.15 -8.34 -16.74
CA PRO A 280 -15.62 -8.32 -16.88
C PRO A 280 -16.35 -9.21 -15.86
N ARG A 281 -15.64 -10.14 -15.23
CA ARG A 281 -16.18 -11.10 -14.25
C ARG A 281 -15.92 -10.69 -12.81
N LEU A 282 -15.19 -9.61 -12.59
CA LEU A 282 -14.80 -9.15 -11.25
C LEU A 282 -15.74 -8.06 -10.76
N ASP A 283 -16.08 -8.13 -9.48
CA ASP A 283 -16.73 -7.06 -8.75
C ASP A 283 -15.66 -6.19 -8.08
N LEU A 284 -14.92 -5.43 -8.89
CA LEU A 284 -13.89 -4.52 -8.40
C LEU A 284 -14.52 -3.36 -7.63
N VAL A 285 -14.10 -3.19 -6.38
CA VAL A 285 -14.41 -2.02 -5.55
C VAL A 285 -13.54 -0.84 -5.96
N HIS A 286 -12.28 -1.10 -6.30
CA HIS A 286 -11.31 -0.10 -6.72
C HIS A 286 -10.59 -0.52 -8.00
N PHE A 287 -10.45 0.42 -8.92
CA PHE A 287 -9.65 0.29 -10.12
C PHE A 287 -8.76 1.52 -10.28
N GLY A 288 -7.46 1.27 -10.40
CA GLY A 288 -6.44 2.27 -10.68
C GLY A 288 -5.72 1.96 -11.98
N CYS A 289 -5.47 2.97 -12.79
CA CYS A 289 -4.78 2.84 -14.07
C CYS A 289 -3.91 4.06 -14.38
N ASN A 290 -3.08 3.91 -15.40
CA ASN A 290 -2.34 5.00 -16.03
C ASN A 290 -2.58 4.98 -17.55
N THR A 291 -1.81 5.78 -18.30
CA THR A 291 -1.90 5.83 -19.78
C THR A 291 -1.76 4.47 -20.47
N TYR A 292 -1.01 3.53 -19.89
CA TYR A 292 -0.74 2.22 -20.49
C TYR A 292 -1.83 1.18 -20.19
N SER A 293 -2.58 1.36 -19.11
CA SER A 293 -3.61 0.41 -18.64
C SER A 293 -5.02 0.98 -18.71
N LEU A 294 -5.20 2.23 -19.13
CA LEU A 294 -6.50 2.91 -19.19
C LEU A 294 -7.55 2.16 -20.01
N GLU A 295 -7.16 1.57 -21.14
CA GLU A 295 -8.07 0.80 -22.00
C GLU A 295 -8.73 -0.37 -21.27
N LEU A 296 -8.11 -0.89 -20.19
CA LEU A 296 -8.72 -1.95 -19.39
C LEU A 296 -10.00 -1.51 -18.69
N LEU A 297 -10.21 -0.21 -18.48
CA LEU A 297 -11.40 0.32 -17.85
C LEU A 297 -12.68 -0.06 -18.59
N GLN A 298 -12.63 -0.19 -19.93
CA GLN A 298 -13.77 -0.59 -20.75
C GLN A 298 -14.25 -2.04 -20.46
N HIS A 299 -13.40 -2.84 -19.83
CA HIS A 299 -13.68 -4.22 -19.46
C HIS A 299 -14.15 -4.36 -18.01
N CYS A 300 -14.08 -3.30 -17.20
CA CYS A 300 -14.48 -3.36 -15.79
C CYS A 300 -16.02 -3.38 -15.65
N ASN A 301 -16.51 -4.12 -14.66
CA ASN A 301 -17.90 -4.00 -14.23
C ASN A 301 -18.10 -2.70 -13.43
N ILE A 302 -18.40 -1.61 -14.13
CA ILE A 302 -18.54 -0.25 -13.55
C ILE A 302 -19.60 -0.19 -12.44
N ALA A 303 -20.64 -1.03 -12.51
CA ALA A 303 -21.69 -1.07 -11.49
C ALA A 303 -21.21 -1.56 -10.11
N SER A 304 -20.03 -2.18 -10.04
CA SER A 304 -19.39 -2.60 -8.77
C SER A 304 -18.41 -1.55 -8.22
N LEU A 305 -17.96 -0.62 -9.07
CA LEU A 305 -16.84 0.26 -8.80
C LEU A 305 -17.25 1.43 -7.87
N LYS A 306 -16.48 1.60 -6.79
CA LYS A 306 -16.64 2.70 -5.82
C LYS A 306 -15.52 3.72 -5.87
N SER A 307 -14.35 3.32 -6.36
CA SER A 307 -13.16 4.17 -6.42
C SER A 307 -12.44 3.98 -7.75
N LEU A 308 -12.13 5.10 -8.40
CA LEU A 308 -11.35 5.15 -9.64
C LEU A 308 -10.11 6.03 -9.43
N SER A 309 -8.96 5.53 -9.83
CA SER A 309 -7.69 6.28 -9.83
C SER A 309 -7.09 6.31 -11.23
N ILE A 310 -6.81 7.50 -11.75
CA ILE A 310 -6.16 7.69 -13.05
C ILE A 310 -4.89 8.49 -12.83
N MET A 311 -3.74 7.83 -12.90
CA MET A 311 -2.42 8.46 -12.81
C MET A 311 -1.89 8.83 -14.21
N ASN A 312 -1.06 9.88 -14.26
CA ASN A 312 -0.42 10.37 -15.48
C ASN A 312 -1.42 10.63 -16.63
N ALA A 313 -2.49 11.35 -16.37
CA ALA A 313 -3.56 11.60 -17.35
C ALA A 313 -3.13 12.45 -18.57
N ASN A 314 -1.92 13.01 -18.60
CA ASN A 314 -1.43 13.92 -19.63
C ASN A 314 -1.51 13.38 -21.08
N CYS A 315 -1.40 12.06 -21.26
CA CYS A 315 -1.50 11.39 -22.57
C CYS A 315 -2.66 10.37 -22.62
N ALA A 316 -3.57 10.41 -21.65
CA ALA A 316 -4.70 9.49 -21.56
C ALA A 316 -5.86 9.94 -22.46
N ASN A 317 -6.46 9.02 -23.23
CA ASN A 317 -7.75 9.28 -23.86
C ASN A 317 -8.88 9.10 -22.84
N LEU A 318 -9.26 10.18 -22.17
CA LEU A 318 -10.30 10.16 -21.14
C LEU A 318 -11.73 10.14 -21.71
N GLU A 319 -11.91 10.22 -23.03
CA GLU A 319 -13.22 10.02 -23.67
C GLU A 319 -13.78 8.62 -23.39
N LEU A 320 -12.93 7.64 -23.06
CA LEU A 320 -13.35 6.31 -22.60
C LEU A 320 -14.27 6.35 -21.36
N LEU A 321 -14.18 7.40 -20.53
CA LEU A 321 -15.09 7.61 -19.40
C LEU A 321 -16.51 7.98 -19.87
N LEU A 322 -16.64 8.51 -21.08
CA LEU A 322 -17.91 8.86 -21.73
C LEU A 322 -18.48 7.65 -22.48
N ASP A 323 -17.65 6.91 -23.22
CA ASP A 323 -18.07 5.72 -23.96
C ASP A 323 -18.63 4.62 -23.05
N THR A 324 -18.12 4.57 -21.81
CA THR A 324 -18.61 3.66 -20.77
C THR A 324 -19.97 4.06 -20.17
N MET A 325 -20.48 5.27 -20.46
CA MET A 325 -21.81 5.72 -20.03
C MET A 325 -22.97 5.22 -20.92
N GLY A 326 -22.69 4.45 -21.98
CA GLY A 326 -23.71 3.75 -22.76
C GLY A 326 -24.67 4.61 -23.60
N ASP A 327 -25.21 4.01 -24.64
CA ASP A 327 -26.02 4.54 -25.74
C ASP A 327 -27.53 4.65 -25.42
N GLY A 328 -27.88 4.91 -24.16
CA GLY A 328 -29.20 5.44 -23.80
C GLY A 328 -30.37 4.45 -23.67
N THR A 329 -30.14 3.13 -23.61
CA THR A 329 -31.24 2.15 -23.42
C THR A 329 -31.24 1.42 -22.06
N ALA A 330 -30.09 1.31 -21.39
CA ALA A 330 -29.95 1.00 -19.96
C ALA A 330 -28.46 1.17 -19.59
N ALA A 331 -28.02 2.42 -19.45
CA ALA A 331 -26.60 2.74 -19.25
C ALA A 331 -26.05 2.19 -17.91
N PRO A 332 -24.82 1.65 -17.89
CA PRO A 332 -24.04 1.56 -16.65
C PRO A 332 -23.79 2.97 -16.14
N THR A 333 -24.50 3.37 -15.09
CA THR A 333 -24.31 4.67 -14.47
C THR A 333 -23.17 4.61 -13.45
N TRP A 334 -22.31 5.63 -13.42
CA TRP A 334 -21.29 5.83 -12.39
C TRP A 334 -21.89 6.17 -11.01
N ASP A 335 -23.15 5.81 -10.75
CA ASP A 335 -23.93 6.20 -9.57
C ASP A 335 -23.35 5.66 -8.26
N ARG A 336 -22.56 4.58 -8.34
CA ARG A 336 -21.87 3.99 -7.18
C ARG A 336 -20.45 4.51 -7.00
N LEU A 337 -19.93 5.29 -7.94
CA LEU A 337 -18.60 5.86 -7.83
C LEU A 337 -18.60 6.95 -6.76
N GLU A 338 -17.91 6.67 -5.65
CA GLU A 338 -17.84 7.55 -4.50
C GLU A 338 -16.55 8.36 -4.47
N GLN A 339 -15.46 7.84 -5.06
CA GLN A 339 -14.14 8.44 -4.98
C GLN A 339 -13.45 8.48 -6.35
N LEU A 340 -12.89 9.64 -6.68
CA LEU A 340 -12.12 9.84 -7.90
C LEU A 340 -10.76 10.45 -7.56
N TYR A 341 -9.70 9.80 -8.02
CA TYR A 341 -8.36 10.36 -8.09
C TYR A 341 -7.98 10.56 -9.56
N ILE A 342 -7.53 11.76 -9.90
CA ILE A 342 -6.90 12.05 -11.19
C ILE A 342 -5.57 12.73 -10.90
N GLY A 343 -4.51 12.31 -11.58
CA GLY A 343 -3.18 12.85 -11.44
C GLY A 343 -2.55 13.22 -12.79
N GLY A 344 -1.81 14.33 -12.83
CA GLY A 344 -0.94 14.69 -13.95
C GLY A 344 -1.67 15.17 -15.21
N MET A 345 -2.71 16.00 -15.06
CA MET A 345 -3.36 16.67 -16.20
C MET A 345 -2.58 17.92 -16.62
N THR A 346 -2.16 18.00 -17.87
CA THR A 346 -1.49 19.18 -18.45
C THR A 346 -2.48 20.05 -19.21
N SER A 347 -2.07 21.27 -19.59
CA SER A 347 -2.93 22.20 -20.34
C SER A 347 -3.46 21.66 -21.68
N ASP A 348 -2.82 20.63 -22.22
CA ASP A 348 -3.19 19.99 -23.49
C ASP A 348 -4.13 18.79 -23.28
N THR A 349 -4.47 18.45 -22.04
CA THR A 349 -5.36 17.33 -21.70
C THR A 349 -6.80 17.82 -21.58
N ASP A 350 -7.70 17.18 -22.32
CA ASP A 350 -9.13 17.44 -22.19
C ASP A 350 -9.68 16.89 -20.88
N VAL A 351 -10.38 17.76 -20.16
CA VAL A 351 -11.05 17.39 -18.90
C VAL A 351 -12.34 16.64 -19.24
N PRO A 352 -12.62 15.47 -18.60
CA PRO A 352 -13.84 14.71 -18.84
C PRO A 352 -15.05 15.37 -18.15
N THR A 353 -15.43 16.56 -18.60
CA THR A 353 -16.41 17.44 -17.94
C THR A 353 -17.78 16.77 -17.79
N HIS A 354 -18.28 16.10 -18.83
CA HIS A 354 -19.55 15.38 -18.76
C HIS A 354 -19.57 14.27 -17.71
N PHE A 355 -18.46 13.54 -17.55
CA PHE A 355 -18.32 12.54 -16.50
C PHE A 355 -18.29 13.18 -15.11
N LEU A 356 -17.55 14.29 -14.93
CA LEU A 356 -17.50 15.02 -13.66
C LEU A 356 -18.86 15.63 -13.26
N GLN A 357 -19.68 16.01 -14.25
CA GLN A 357 -21.04 16.51 -14.04
C GLN A 357 -22.03 15.40 -13.64
N SER A 358 -21.84 14.18 -14.14
CA SER A 358 -22.76 13.07 -13.88
C SER A 358 -22.40 12.27 -12.63
N ALA A 359 -21.10 12.11 -12.34
CA ALA A 359 -20.63 11.30 -11.22
C ALA A 359 -21.03 11.90 -9.86
N GLN A 360 -21.64 11.09 -9.01
CA GLN A 360 -22.09 11.48 -7.67
C GLN A 360 -21.00 11.31 -6.60
N LEU A 361 -19.85 11.93 -6.84
CA LEU A 361 -18.67 11.76 -6.01
C LEU A 361 -18.88 12.29 -4.60
N THR A 362 -18.30 11.59 -3.63
CA THR A 362 -18.15 12.06 -2.23
C THR A 362 -16.76 12.61 -1.96
N ARG A 363 -15.75 12.12 -2.67
CA ARG A 363 -14.36 12.57 -2.55
C ARG A 363 -13.71 12.72 -3.93
N MET A 364 -12.97 13.81 -4.10
CA MET A 364 -12.19 14.08 -5.31
C MET A 364 -10.77 14.48 -4.95
N TYR A 365 -9.80 13.83 -5.59
CA TYR A 365 -8.38 14.09 -5.43
C TYR A 365 -7.80 14.50 -6.78
N LEU A 366 -7.21 15.70 -6.83
CA LEU A 366 -6.62 16.29 -8.03
C LEU A 366 -5.14 16.54 -7.77
N ASP A 367 -4.28 15.74 -8.39
CA ASP A 367 -2.84 15.85 -8.24
C ASP A 367 -2.17 16.38 -9.51
N GLN A 368 -1.23 17.33 -9.36
CA GLN A 368 -0.42 17.86 -10.46
C GLN A 368 -1.23 18.39 -11.67
N PHE A 369 -2.31 19.12 -11.39
CA PHE A 369 -3.12 19.75 -12.45
C PHE A 369 -2.49 21.07 -12.93
N GLY A 370 -2.43 21.22 -14.25
CA GLY A 370 -2.26 22.50 -14.92
C GLY A 370 -3.41 23.46 -14.63
N ARG A 371 -3.16 24.77 -14.74
CA ARG A 371 -4.14 25.82 -14.41
C ARG A 371 -5.47 25.66 -15.13
N THR A 372 -5.43 25.48 -16.46
CA THR A 372 -6.64 25.41 -17.30
C THR A 372 -7.47 24.15 -17.02
N PRO A 373 -6.89 22.93 -16.98
CA PRO A 373 -7.63 21.73 -16.60
C PRO A 373 -8.21 21.79 -15.19
N LEU A 374 -7.50 22.40 -14.24
CA LEU A 374 -7.99 22.52 -12.87
C LEU A 374 -9.25 23.37 -12.79
N ALA A 375 -9.25 24.53 -13.46
CA ALA A 375 -10.42 25.39 -13.52
C ALA A 375 -11.62 24.66 -14.15
N ALA A 376 -11.40 24.02 -15.31
CA ALA A 376 -12.45 23.27 -16.01
C ALA A 376 -13.00 22.10 -15.17
N ALA A 377 -12.16 21.37 -14.44
CA ALA A 377 -12.59 20.29 -13.57
C ALA A 377 -13.44 20.80 -12.39
N LEU A 378 -13.04 21.91 -11.76
CA LEU A 378 -13.76 22.53 -10.64
C LEU A 378 -15.07 23.19 -11.08
N GLU A 379 -15.16 23.69 -12.31
CA GLU A 379 -16.41 24.20 -12.90
C GLU A 379 -17.38 23.08 -13.26
N ALA A 380 -16.87 21.91 -13.66
CA ALA A 380 -17.70 20.78 -14.10
C ALA A 380 -18.17 19.87 -12.96
N VAL A 381 -17.44 19.81 -11.83
CA VAL A 381 -17.72 18.81 -10.79
C VAL A 381 -19.12 18.95 -10.19
N ASN A 382 -19.83 17.82 -10.08
CA ASN A 382 -21.10 17.75 -9.39
C ASN A 382 -20.89 17.85 -7.86
N LEU A 383 -21.32 18.97 -7.28
CA LEU A 383 -21.17 19.25 -5.85
C LEU A 383 -22.26 18.63 -4.97
N SER A 384 -23.28 17.97 -5.53
CA SER A 384 -24.49 17.56 -4.78
C SER A 384 -24.22 16.60 -3.60
N ARG A 385 -23.17 15.78 -3.70
CA ARG A 385 -22.77 14.81 -2.66
C ARG A 385 -21.31 14.94 -2.22
N LEU A 386 -20.59 15.91 -2.78
CA LEU A 386 -19.16 16.07 -2.58
C LEU A 386 -18.88 16.58 -1.16
N GLN A 387 -18.03 15.86 -0.44
CA GLN A 387 -17.65 16.17 0.95
C GLN A 387 -16.23 16.71 1.02
N GLU A 388 -15.34 16.16 0.20
CA GLU A 388 -13.91 16.46 0.24
C GLU A 388 -13.37 16.67 -1.18
N ILE A 389 -12.69 17.80 -1.37
CA ILE A 389 -11.80 18.03 -2.52
C ILE A 389 -10.41 18.23 -1.97
N TYR A 390 -9.47 17.43 -2.46
CA TYR A 390 -8.05 17.59 -2.16
C TYR A 390 -7.31 17.96 -3.44
N ILE A 391 -6.59 19.08 -3.40
CA ILE A 391 -5.79 19.56 -4.52
C ILE A 391 -4.32 19.55 -4.08
N TYR A 392 -3.49 18.78 -4.79
CA TYR A 392 -2.08 18.61 -4.49
C TYR A 392 -1.22 18.97 -5.71
N TYR A 393 -0.14 19.70 -5.47
CA TYR A 393 0.76 20.22 -6.52
C TYR A 393 0.05 20.87 -7.73
N GLY A 394 -1.15 21.43 -7.54
CA GLY A 394 -1.91 22.12 -8.57
C GLY A 394 -1.46 23.57 -8.75
N THR A 395 -1.45 24.05 -9.99
CA THR A 395 -1.19 25.47 -10.30
C THR A 395 -2.50 26.26 -10.33
N TYR A 396 -3.10 26.51 -9.16
CA TYR A 396 -4.30 27.33 -9.06
C TYR A 396 -3.96 28.80 -8.75
N CYS A 397 -4.46 29.72 -9.57
CA CYS A 397 -4.47 31.16 -9.27
C CYS A 397 -5.87 31.70 -9.58
N PRO A 398 -6.68 32.05 -8.56
CA PRO A 398 -7.97 32.69 -8.79
C PRO A 398 -7.73 34.12 -9.30
N ASP A 399 -8.38 34.48 -10.41
CA ASP A 399 -8.49 35.88 -10.88
C ASP A 399 -9.79 36.50 -10.38
#